data_AF-A0A7W3VWE9-F1
#
_entry.id   AF-A0A7W3VWE9-F1
#
_cell.length_a   1.000
_cell.length_b   1.000
_cell.length_c   1.000
_cell.angle_alpha   90.00
_cell.angle_beta   90.00
_cell.angle_gamma   90.00
#
_symmetry.space_group_name_H-M   'P 1'
#
loop_
_entity.id
_entity.type
_entity.pdbx_description
1 polymer ?
#
loop_
_entity_poly.entity_id
_entity_poly.type
_entity_poly.pdbx_seq_one_letter_code
_entity_poly.pdbx_strand_id
1 'polypeptide(L)' 'MLRAEKTSIGEIRDAVRRGAAIASLRRGDESIEELARRLGFSEASAFRRAFRRWTGQSPGHYR' A
#
# COMPACT_ATOMS: atom_id res chain seq x y z
N MET A 1 -2.62 -11.56 -29.44
CA MET A 1 -3.91 -10.84 -29.40
C MET A 1 -4.37 -10.76 -27.95
N LEU A 2 -4.67 -9.55 -27.49
CA LEU A 2 -4.69 -9.07 -26.11
C LEU A 2 -5.83 -9.65 -25.27
N ARG A 3 -5.56 -10.15 -24.05
CA ARG A 3 -6.52 -10.17 -22.92
C ARG A 3 -5.80 -10.21 -21.57
N ALA A 4 -5.25 -9.09 -21.15
CA ALA A 4 -4.89 -8.86 -19.74
C ALA A 4 -5.57 -7.60 -19.18
N GLU A 5 -6.75 -7.23 -19.69
CA GLU A 5 -7.60 -6.22 -19.06
C GLU A 5 -8.42 -6.88 -17.93
N LYS A 6 -7.73 -7.50 -16.98
CA LYS A 6 -8.30 -7.94 -15.69
C LYS A 6 -7.77 -7.04 -14.59
N THR A 7 -8.02 -5.74 -14.72
CA THR A 7 -7.87 -4.83 -13.58
C THR A 7 -8.99 -5.16 -12.60
N SER A 8 -8.82 -6.26 -11.86
CA SER A 8 -9.75 -6.68 -10.83
C SER A 8 -9.93 -5.51 -9.88
N ILE A 9 -11.15 -5.30 -9.38
CA ILE A 9 -11.44 -4.24 -8.38
C ILE A 9 -10.42 -4.24 -7.22
N GLY A 10 -9.87 -5.42 -6.88
CA GLY A 10 -8.74 -5.57 -5.98
C GLY A 10 -7.49 -4.79 -6.38
N GLU A 11 -7.05 -4.90 -7.64
CA GLU A 11 -5.87 -4.22 -8.18
C GLU A 11 -6.05 -2.69 -8.23
N ILE A 12 -7.23 -2.21 -8.61
CA ILE A 12 -7.54 -0.77 -8.61
C ILE A 12 -7.46 -0.22 -7.19
N ARG A 13 -8.09 -0.93 -6.25
CA ARG A 13 -8.08 -0.55 -4.84
C ARG A 13 -6.68 -0.60 -4.24
N ASP A 14 -5.89 -1.61 -4.61
CA ASP A 14 -4.50 -1.75 -4.20
C ASP A 14 -3.64 -0.60 -4.76
N ALA A 15 -3.86 -0.18 -6.01
CA ALA A 15 -3.18 0.98 -6.60
C ALA A 15 -3.50 2.28 -5.86
N VAL A 16 -4.77 2.52 -5.50
CA VAL A 16 -5.19 3.69 -4.71
C VAL A 16 -4.55 3.66 -3.32
N ARG A 17 -4.59 2.52 -2.63
CA ARG A 17 -3.95 2.34 -1.31
C ARG A 17 -2.44 2.55 -1.38
N ARG A 18 -1.78 2.03 -2.41
CA ARG A 18 -0.35 2.22 -2.65
C ARG A 18 0.01 3.69 -2.80
N GLY A 19 -0.74 4.45 -3.59
CA GLY A 19 -0.51 5.88 -3.78
C GLY A 19 -0.61 6.67 -2.47
N ALA A 20 -1.69 6.43 -1.71
CA ALA A 20 -1.87 7.05 -0.40
C ALA A 20 -0.78 6.66 0.60
N ALA A 21 -0.35 5.39 0.60
CA ALA A 21 0.72 4.90 1.45
C ALA A 21 2.07 5.57 1.17
N ILE A 22 2.48 5.65 -0.09
CA ILE A 22 3.74 6.28 -0.50
C ILE A 22 3.73 7.77 -0.13
N ALA A 23 2.63 8.47 -0.40
CA ALA A 23 2.51 9.89 -0.08
C ALA A 23 2.67 10.15 1.42
N SER A 24 2.08 9.30 2.27
CA SER A 24 2.20 9.41 3.72
C SER A 24 3.57 9.06 4.26
N LEU A 25 4.18 7.97 3.77
CA LEU A 25 5.54 7.59 4.18
C LEU A 25 6.54 8.70 3.82
N ARG A 26 6.38 9.33 2.65
CA ARG A 26 7.23 10.44 2.21
C ARG A 26 7.03 11.72 3.02
N ARG A 27 5.85 11.94 3.61
CA ARG A 27 5.62 13.04 4.56
C ARG A 27 6.24 12.73 5.92
N GLY A 28 6.26 11.47 6.34
CA GLY A 28 6.81 11.05 7.63
C GLY A 28 5.96 11.40 8.85
N ASP A 29 4.80 12.06 8.64
CA ASP A 29 3.91 12.60 9.67
C ASP A 29 3.11 11.55 10.45
N GLU A 30 2.96 10.33 9.93
CA GLU A 30 2.21 9.26 10.59
C GLU A 30 3.01 7.97 10.73
N SER A 31 2.77 7.21 11.79
CA SER A 31 3.39 5.90 11.97
C SER A 31 2.83 4.88 10.97
N ILE A 32 3.57 3.80 10.74
CA ILE A 32 3.12 2.71 9.86
C ILE A 32 1.84 2.04 10.40
N GLU A 33 1.64 2.03 11.72
CA GLU A 33 0.42 1.50 12.35
C GLU A 33 -0.79 2.38 12.11
N GLU A 34 -0.64 3.70 12.22
CA GLU A 34 -1.71 4.66 11.87
C GLU A 34 -2.06 4.59 10.39
N LEU A 35 -1.04 4.55 9.53
CA LEU A 35 -1.23 4.41 8.09
C LEU A 35 -1.97 3.11 7.74
N ALA A 36 -1.60 1.99 8.37
CA ALA A 36 -2.26 0.70 8.16
C ALA A 36 -3.75 0.76 8.55
N ARG A 37 -4.06 1.30 9.74
CA ARG A 37 -5.46 1.48 10.19
C ARG A 37 -6.25 2.39 9.25
N ARG A 38 -5.65 3.51 8.82
CA ARG A 38 -6.29 4.46 7.90
C ARG A 38 -6.60 3.86 6.53
N LEU A 39 -5.77 2.93 6.06
CA LEU A 39 -5.96 2.22 4.78
C LEU A 39 -6.91 1.01 4.90
N GLY A 40 -7.42 0.73 6.11
CA GLY A 40 -8.36 -0.36 6.39
C GLY A 40 -7.69 -1.72 6.61
N PHE A 41 -6.42 -1.75 7.02
CA PHE A 41 -5.76 -2.98 7.45
C PHE A 41 -5.96 -3.19 8.96
N SER A 42 -6.22 -4.43 9.35
CA SER A 42 -6.37 -4.81 10.76
C SER A 42 -5.06 -4.71 11.55
N GLU A 43 -3.92 -4.87 10.86
CA GLU A 43 -2.60 -4.87 11.48
C GLU A 43 -1.54 -4.26 10.56
N ALA A 44 -0.50 -3.66 11.16
CA ALA A 44 0.63 -3.10 10.41
C ALA A 44 1.41 -4.17 9.63
N SER A 45 1.45 -5.42 10.11
CA SER A 45 2.12 -6.53 9.41
C SER A 45 1.45 -6.86 8.09
N ALA A 46 0.11 -6.87 8.03
CA ALA A 46 -0.66 -7.09 6.82
C ALA A 46 -0.40 -5.96 5.80
N PHE A 47 -0.39 -4.71 6.27
CA PHE A 47 0.00 -3.57 5.45
C PHE A 47 1.43 -3.70 4.91
N ARG A 48 2.41 -4.04 5.76
CA ARG A 48 3.82 -4.22 5.33
C ARG A 48 3.96 -5.28 4.24
N ARG A 49 3.24 -6.40 4.35
CA ARG A 49 3.23 -7.46 3.33
C ARG A 49 2.62 -6.96 2.02
N ALA A 50 1.47 -6.28 2.08
CA ALA A 50 0.82 -5.70 0.91
C ALA A 50 1.68 -4.61 0.25
N PHE A 51 2.24 -3.70 1.04
CA PHE A 51 3.12 -2.63 0.59
C PHE A 51 4.38 -3.18 -0.09
N ARG A 52 5.00 -4.21 0.49
CA ARG A 52 6.14 -4.91 -0.15
C ARG A 52 5.73 -5.58 -1.45
N ARG A 53 4.55 -6.19 -1.51
CA ARG A 53 4.03 -6.78 -2.77
C ARG A 53 3.84 -5.71 -3.86
N TRP A 54 3.39 -4.51 -3.49
CA TRP A 54 3.15 -3.43 -4.43
C TRP A 54 4.42 -2.69 -4.86
N THR A 55 5.32 -2.40 -3.91
CA THR A 55 6.48 -1.51 -4.12
C THR A 55 7.81 -2.24 -4.22
N GLY A 56 7.85 -3.53 -3.91
CA GLY A 56 9.07 -4.33 -3.81
C GLY A 56 9.88 -4.12 -2.52
N GLN A 57 9.58 -3.08 -1.73
CA GLN A 57 10.38 -2.69 -0.56
C GLN A 57 9.53 -2.58 0.70
N SER A 58 10.18 -2.57 1.87
CA SER A 58 9.48 -2.32 3.13
C SER A 58 9.09 -0.84 3.24
N PRO A 59 7.92 -0.53 3.83
CA PRO A 59 7.53 0.87 4.04
C PRO A 59 8.48 1.64 4.97
N GLY A 60 9.24 0.93 5.82
CA GLY A 60 10.30 1.55 6.65
C GLY A 60 11.52 2.03 5.87
N HIS A 61 11.71 1.64 4.60
CA HIS A 61 12.76 2.17 3.72
C HIS A 61 12.33 3.47 3.01
N TYR A 62 11.03 3.77 3.01
CA TYR A 62 10.46 5.01 2.45
C TYR A 62 10.26 6.11 3.50
N ARG A 63 10.48 5.79 4.77
CA ARG A 63 10.51 6.74 5.89
C ARG A 63 11.95 7.19 6.09
#